data_AF-A0A8J5JLF2-F1
#
_entry.id   AF-A0A8J5JLF2-F1
#
_cell.length_a   1.000
_cell.length_b   1.000
_cell.length_c   1.000
_cell.angle_alpha   90.00
_cell.angle_beta   90.00
_cell.angle_gamma   90.00
#
_symmetry.space_group_name_H-M   'P 1'
#
loop_
_entity.id
_entity.type
_entity.pdbx_description
1 polymer ?
#
loop_
_entity_poly.entity_id
_entity_poly.type
_entity_poly.pdbx_seq_one_letter_code
_entity_poly.pdbx_strand_id
1 'polypeptide(L)'
;MNPPFSSSSESEEQVNSSASECSPPKKSKPGKPRAKNIMSPVLAKALDRTKISDRDAVHLIAAAAQSLGHNVEDIAVNRKTIRQSRMKLRVQSFKSAKEQFILNLDPTIPLVVHWDGKLLPETAGGKETYDRLPIIVSYEENEQLLNVSKLPNGTGYCKAQKKLKTMKVVNDVAERGVALIQDYIHVITKDEEQRQFLLQVVSDHRKNFPNSLKRSVIEALKKNDLCC
;
A
#
# COMPACT_ATOMS: atom_id res chain seq x y z
N MET A 1 66.57 46.02 -29.72
CA MET A 1 66.62 47.50 -29.68
C MET A 1 65.22 48.02 -29.97
N ASN A 2 64.59 48.69 -29.01
CA ASN A 2 63.40 49.51 -29.25
C ASN A 2 63.84 50.87 -29.82
N PRO A 3 62.92 51.62 -30.47
CA PRO A 3 62.50 52.89 -29.88
C PRO A 3 60.97 53.16 -29.92
N PRO A 4 60.49 54.25 -29.29
CA PRO A 4 59.17 54.33 -28.64
C PRO A 4 58.17 55.35 -29.25
N PHE A 5 56.93 55.26 -28.74
CA PHE A 5 55.87 56.27 -28.55
C PHE A 5 55.69 57.46 -29.53
N SER A 6 54.47 57.62 -30.08
CA SER A 6 53.72 58.89 -30.00
C SER A 6 52.21 58.75 -30.34
N SER A 7 51.39 59.29 -29.42
CA SER A 7 50.07 59.94 -29.52
C SER A 7 49.29 59.98 -30.86
N SER A 8 47.98 59.70 -30.83
CA SER A 8 46.91 60.74 -30.88
C SER A 8 45.49 60.16 -30.85
N SER A 9 44.60 60.94 -30.22
CA SER A 9 43.19 60.76 -29.88
C SER A 9 42.20 60.65 -31.04
N GLU A 10 41.00 60.11 -30.75
CA GLU A 10 39.64 60.64 -31.04
C GLU A 10 38.63 59.68 -30.37
N SER A 11 38.04 60.01 -29.20
CA SER A 11 36.66 60.55 -29.01
C SER A 11 35.58 59.69 -29.68
N GLU A 12 34.51 59.21 -29.03
CA GLU A 12 33.60 59.83 -28.07
C GLU A 12 32.88 58.72 -27.28
N GLU A 13 32.56 58.92 -25.99
CA GLU A 13 31.33 58.32 -25.47
C GLU A 13 30.77 59.16 -24.32
N GLN A 14 29.52 59.54 -24.51
CA GLN A 14 28.76 60.49 -23.71
C GLN A 14 28.47 59.97 -22.31
N VAL A 15 28.71 60.84 -21.33
CA VAL A 15 28.20 60.70 -19.97
C VAL A 15 26.75 61.21 -19.96
N ASN A 16 25.80 60.37 -19.57
CA ASN A 16 24.57 60.86 -18.95
C ASN A 16 24.20 59.98 -17.75
N SER A 17 24.34 60.57 -16.57
CA SER A 17 23.88 60.06 -15.30
C SER A 17 22.37 60.24 -15.16
N SER A 18 21.66 59.15 -14.87
CA SER A 18 20.34 59.25 -14.25
C SER A 18 20.19 58.17 -13.18
N ALA A 19 19.53 58.57 -12.11
CA ALA A 19 19.58 57.99 -10.79
C ALA A 19 19.07 56.53 -10.75
N SER A 20 19.86 55.67 -10.11
CA SER A 20 19.44 54.34 -9.68
C SER A 20 18.48 54.46 -8.49
N GLU A 21 17.19 54.56 -8.77
CA GLU A 21 16.16 54.24 -7.78
C GLU A 21 16.28 52.77 -7.37
N CYS A 22 16.74 52.53 -6.14
CA CYS A 22 16.82 51.21 -5.54
C CYS A 22 15.39 50.72 -5.25
N SER A 23 14.83 49.99 -6.21
CA SER A 23 13.54 49.31 -6.02
C SER A 23 13.69 48.25 -4.92
N PRO A 24 12.84 48.23 -3.88
CA PRO A 24 12.95 47.23 -2.83
C PRO A 24 12.73 45.82 -3.39
N PRO A 25 13.45 44.81 -2.87
CA PRO A 25 13.33 43.44 -3.35
C PRO A 25 11.87 42.96 -3.21
N LYS A 26 11.28 42.50 -4.31
CA LYS A 26 9.95 41.87 -4.32
C LYS A 26 9.97 40.72 -3.33
N LYS A 27 9.28 40.87 -2.18
CA LYS A 27 9.05 39.78 -1.23
C LYS A 27 8.39 38.64 -2.00
N SER A 28 9.07 37.49 -2.08
CA SER A 28 8.48 36.28 -2.65
C SER A 28 7.21 35.97 -1.87
N LYS A 29 6.09 35.76 -2.58
CA LYS A 29 4.84 35.33 -1.94
C LYS A 29 5.16 34.05 -1.15
N PRO A 30 4.69 33.92 0.11
CA PRO A 30 4.89 32.68 0.84
C PRO A 30 4.32 31.53 0.00
N GLY A 31 5.14 30.51 -0.24
CA GLY A 31 4.75 29.36 -1.05
C GLY A 31 3.50 28.70 -0.45
N LYS A 32 2.57 28.27 -1.30
CA LYS A 32 1.32 27.61 -0.86
C LYS A 32 1.71 26.43 0.06
N PRO A 33 1.06 26.27 1.23
CA PRO A 33 1.38 25.18 2.15
C PRO A 33 1.25 23.83 1.42
N ARG A 34 2.15 22.89 1.73
CA ARG A 34 2.12 21.55 1.12
C ARG A 34 0.84 20.84 1.55
N ALA A 35 0.12 20.27 0.57
CA ALA A 35 -1.08 19.51 0.81
C ALA A 35 -0.83 18.34 1.80
N LYS A 36 -1.76 18.12 2.72
CA LYS A 36 -1.63 17.13 3.81
C LYS A 36 -1.87 15.72 3.29
N ASN A 37 -0.99 14.78 3.63
CA ASN A 37 -1.22 13.37 3.36
C ASN A 37 -2.22 12.82 4.38
N ILE A 38 -3.40 12.46 3.91
CA ILE A 38 -4.49 11.91 4.74
C ILE A 38 -4.47 10.38 4.82
N MET A 39 -3.59 9.71 4.08
CA MET A 39 -3.56 8.26 4.02
C MET A 39 -3.03 7.69 5.34
N SER A 40 -3.94 7.29 6.23
CA SER A 40 -3.64 6.60 7.48
C SER A 40 -3.66 5.07 7.31
N PRO A 41 -3.07 4.29 8.24
CA PRO A 41 -3.16 2.83 8.22
C PRO A 41 -4.61 2.33 8.18
N VAL A 42 -5.50 2.97 8.94
CA VAL A 42 -6.93 2.64 9.01
C VAL A 42 -7.61 2.90 7.67
N LEU A 43 -7.39 4.08 7.08
CA LEU A 43 -7.98 4.44 5.78
C LEU A 43 -7.47 3.51 4.67
N ALA A 44 -6.17 3.22 4.63
CA ALA A 44 -5.58 2.32 3.63
C ALA A 44 -6.15 0.91 3.73
N LYS A 45 -6.26 0.35 4.95
CA LYS A 45 -6.88 -0.97 5.19
C LYS A 45 -8.35 -1.01 4.79
N ALA A 46 -9.10 0.06 5.05
CA ALA A 46 -10.50 0.16 4.63
C ALA A 46 -10.63 0.13 3.10
N LEU A 47 -9.85 0.94 2.38
CA LEU A 47 -9.83 0.96 0.90
C LEU A 47 -9.40 -0.38 0.31
N ASP A 48 -8.41 -1.03 0.93
CA ASP A 48 -7.94 -2.36 0.53
C ASP A 48 -9.03 -3.42 0.73
N ARG A 49 -9.71 -3.43 1.90
CA ARG A 49 -10.82 -4.35 2.19
C ARG A 49 -12.00 -4.17 1.23
N THR A 50 -12.36 -2.93 0.90
CA THR A 50 -13.47 -2.62 0.00
C THR A 50 -13.10 -2.71 -1.48
N LYS A 51 -11.90 -3.20 -1.80
CA LYS A 51 -11.42 -3.43 -3.18
C LYS A 51 -11.36 -2.15 -4.02
N ILE A 52 -11.20 -0.99 -3.39
CA ILE A 52 -11.17 0.32 -4.05
C ILE A 52 -9.81 0.55 -4.73
N SER A 53 -9.83 0.84 -6.03
CA SER A 53 -8.62 1.13 -6.80
C SER A 53 -8.03 2.49 -6.43
N ASP A 54 -6.76 2.74 -6.78
CA ASP A 54 -6.15 4.06 -6.56
C ASP A 54 -6.90 5.18 -7.30
N ARG A 55 -7.59 4.87 -8.41
CA ARG A 55 -8.37 5.85 -9.17
C ARG A 55 -9.70 6.13 -8.47
N ASP A 56 -10.38 5.10 -8.02
CA ASP A 56 -11.67 5.25 -7.34
C ASP A 56 -11.49 5.91 -5.98
N ALA A 57 -10.38 5.63 -5.29
CA ALA A 57 -10.01 6.26 -4.03
C ALA A 57 -9.87 7.79 -4.18
N VAL A 58 -9.31 8.28 -5.29
CA VAL A 58 -9.21 9.73 -5.56
C VAL A 58 -10.59 10.38 -5.53
N HIS A 59 -11.54 9.80 -6.27
CA HIS A 59 -12.89 10.34 -6.39
C HIS A 59 -13.64 10.25 -5.06
N LEU A 60 -13.59 9.09 -4.39
CA LEU A 60 -14.27 8.88 -3.11
C LEU A 60 -13.78 9.84 -2.03
N ILE A 61 -12.45 9.98 -1.90
CA ILE A 61 -11.84 10.85 -0.89
C ILE A 61 -12.17 12.31 -1.16
N ALA A 62 -12.05 12.76 -2.42
CA ALA A 62 -12.35 14.15 -2.77
C ALA A 62 -13.82 14.49 -2.48
N ALA A 63 -14.75 13.63 -2.89
CA ALA A 63 -16.19 13.82 -2.64
C ALA A 63 -16.52 13.80 -1.14
N ALA A 64 -15.93 12.87 -0.39
CA ALA A 64 -16.12 12.78 1.06
C ALA A 64 -15.57 14.02 1.78
N ALA A 65 -14.37 14.47 1.41
CA ALA A 65 -13.76 15.68 1.96
C ALA A 65 -14.64 16.90 1.71
N GLN A 66 -15.13 17.09 0.49
CA GLN A 66 -16.03 18.19 0.14
C GLN A 66 -17.34 18.12 0.95
N SER A 67 -17.93 16.93 1.09
CA SER A 67 -19.18 16.72 1.84
C SER A 67 -19.03 17.00 3.34
N LEU A 68 -17.82 16.80 3.89
CA LEU A 68 -17.49 17.08 5.28
C LEU A 68 -17.02 18.53 5.50
N GLY A 69 -17.04 19.38 4.47
CA GLY A 69 -16.64 20.79 4.56
C GLY A 69 -15.13 21.02 4.52
N HIS A 70 -14.33 20.03 4.12
CA HIS A 70 -12.90 20.19 3.89
C HIS A 70 -12.60 20.69 2.48
N ASN A 71 -11.64 21.61 2.35
CA ASN A 71 -11.15 22.05 1.05
C ASN A 71 -10.26 20.96 0.43
N VAL A 72 -10.63 20.51 -0.78
CA VAL A 72 -9.92 19.46 -1.52
C VAL A 72 -8.49 19.89 -1.88
N GLU A 73 -8.23 21.18 -2.07
CA GLU A 73 -6.89 21.69 -2.41
C GLU A 73 -5.86 21.50 -1.29
N ASP A 74 -6.32 21.42 -0.04
CA ASP A 74 -5.46 21.24 1.14
C ASP A 74 -5.07 19.77 1.36
N ILE A 75 -5.68 18.86 0.61
CA ILE A 75 -5.55 17.41 0.77
C ILE A 75 -4.74 16.83 -0.39
N ALA A 76 -3.77 15.96 -0.07
CA ALA A 76 -2.96 15.27 -1.07
C ALA A 76 -3.71 14.10 -1.75
N VAL A 77 -4.78 14.41 -2.51
CA VAL A 77 -5.62 13.40 -3.21
C VAL A 77 -5.02 12.97 -4.57
N ASN A 78 -3.73 13.17 -4.80
CA ASN A 78 -3.10 12.71 -6.06
C ASN A 78 -2.99 11.17 -6.08
N ARG A 79 -3.46 10.54 -7.17
CA ARG A 79 -3.35 9.09 -7.43
C ARG A 79 -1.96 8.53 -7.13
N LYS A 80 -0.89 9.22 -7.54
CA LYS A 80 0.50 8.76 -7.30
C LYS A 80 0.82 8.75 -5.80
N THR A 81 0.44 9.81 -5.09
CA THR A 81 0.64 9.93 -3.64
C THR A 81 -0.16 8.88 -2.87
N ILE A 82 -1.42 8.66 -3.25
CA ILE A 82 -2.29 7.60 -2.70
C ILE A 82 -1.65 6.23 -2.89
N ARG A 83 -1.23 5.91 -4.12
CA ARG A 83 -0.58 4.63 -4.44
C ARG A 83 0.67 4.40 -3.61
N GLN A 84 1.59 5.37 -3.60
CA GLN A 84 2.85 5.26 -2.87
C GLN A 84 2.61 5.12 -1.36
N SER A 85 1.69 5.90 -0.81
CA SER A 85 1.32 5.82 0.61
C SER A 85 0.72 4.46 0.95
N ARG A 86 -0.20 3.93 0.13
CA ARG A 86 -0.77 2.58 0.31
C ARG A 86 0.30 1.49 0.25
N MET A 87 1.21 1.53 -0.72
CA MET A 87 2.31 0.55 -0.82
C MET A 87 3.19 0.57 0.44
N LYS A 88 3.58 1.77 0.92
CA LYS A 88 4.36 1.92 2.15
C LYS A 88 3.62 1.35 3.37
N LEU A 89 2.35 1.68 3.51
CA LEU A 89 1.52 1.22 4.63
C LEU A 89 1.28 -0.29 4.60
N ARG A 90 1.18 -0.90 3.42
CA ARG A 90 1.07 -2.36 3.30
C ARG A 90 2.31 -3.07 3.80
N VAL A 91 3.49 -2.60 3.38
CA VAL A 91 4.79 -3.15 3.85
C VAL A 91 4.95 -2.95 5.35
N GLN A 92 4.62 -1.77 5.87
CA GLN A 92 4.71 -1.48 7.30
C GLN A 92 3.74 -2.36 8.10
N SER A 93 2.48 -2.45 7.68
CA SER A 93 1.47 -3.28 8.34
C SER A 93 1.86 -4.75 8.34
N PHE A 94 2.44 -5.25 7.24
CA PHE A 94 2.98 -6.61 7.15
C PHE A 94 4.08 -6.85 8.19
N LYS A 95 5.07 -5.96 8.28
CA LYS A 95 6.17 -6.08 9.26
C LYS A 95 5.64 -6.10 10.69
N SER A 96 4.79 -5.13 11.02
CA SER A 96 4.20 -5.03 12.36
C SER A 96 3.33 -6.24 12.71
N ALA A 97 2.53 -6.76 11.77
CA ALA A 97 1.73 -7.96 12.00
C ALA A 97 2.60 -9.19 12.25
N LYS A 98 3.68 -9.35 11.48
CA LYS A 98 4.63 -10.45 11.66
C LYS A 98 5.37 -10.37 13.01
N GLU A 99 5.83 -9.18 13.39
CA GLU A 99 6.49 -8.94 14.68
C GLU A 99 5.56 -9.24 15.84
N GLN A 100 4.33 -8.70 15.80
CA GLN A 100 3.29 -8.95 16.80
C GLN A 100 2.95 -10.44 16.92
N PHE A 101 2.81 -11.14 15.79
CA PHE A 101 2.56 -12.57 15.78
C PHE A 101 3.67 -13.33 16.51
N ILE A 102 4.94 -13.07 16.19
CA ILE A 102 6.10 -13.74 16.80
C ILE A 102 6.19 -13.43 18.31
N LEU A 103 5.96 -12.18 18.71
CA LEU A 103 6.03 -11.77 20.12
C LEU A 103 4.97 -12.47 20.99
N ASN A 104 3.82 -12.80 20.40
CA ASN A 104 2.71 -13.46 21.11
C ASN A 104 2.82 -14.99 21.11
N LEU A 105 3.86 -15.58 20.53
CA LEU A 105 4.04 -17.04 20.51
C LEU A 105 4.56 -17.54 21.87
N ASP A 106 3.84 -18.49 22.47
CA ASP A 106 4.39 -19.33 23.53
C ASP A 106 5.16 -20.51 22.88
N PRO A 107 6.45 -20.70 23.19
CA PRO A 107 7.24 -21.81 22.65
C PRO A 107 6.75 -23.20 23.11
N THR A 108 5.88 -23.28 24.11
CA THR A 108 5.34 -24.55 24.63
C THR A 108 4.13 -25.05 23.85
N ILE A 109 3.45 -24.19 23.08
CA ILE A 109 2.25 -24.54 22.34
C ILE A 109 2.61 -24.91 20.90
N PRO A 110 2.12 -26.05 20.38
CA PRO A 110 2.41 -26.47 19.02
C PRO A 110 1.75 -25.56 17.99
N LEU A 111 2.50 -25.21 16.95
CA LEU A 111 1.99 -24.51 15.78
C LEU A 111 1.39 -25.49 14.77
N VAL A 112 0.23 -25.16 14.22
CA VAL A 112 -0.41 -25.91 13.14
C VAL A 112 -0.25 -25.15 11.82
N VAL A 113 0.29 -25.81 10.81
CA VAL A 113 0.45 -25.21 9.48
C VAL A 113 -0.63 -25.74 8.54
N HIS A 114 -1.45 -24.83 8.03
CA HIS A 114 -2.47 -25.09 7.01
C HIS A 114 -1.97 -24.64 5.65
N TRP A 115 -2.05 -25.54 4.67
CA TRP A 115 -1.70 -25.27 3.29
C TRP A 115 -2.67 -26.01 2.38
N ASP A 116 -3.30 -25.30 1.46
CA ASP A 116 -4.12 -25.88 0.39
C ASP A 116 -3.99 -24.98 -0.84
N GLY A 117 -3.91 -25.58 -2.01
CA GLY A 117 -3.55 -24.90 -3.25
C GLY A 117 -4.70 -24.88 -4.25
N LYS A 118 -4.77 -23.83 -5.07
CA LYS A 118 -5.69 -23.81 -6.21
C LYS A 118 -5.03 -23.25 -7.45
N LEU A 119 -5.28 -23.91 -8.58
CA LEU A 119 -4.93 -23.39 -9.89
C LEU A 119 -5.78 -22.16 -10.20
N LEU A 120 -5.14 -21.00 -10.30
CA LEU A 120 -5.78 -19.73 -10.61
C LEU A 120 -5.13 -19.05 -11.81
N PRO A 121 -5.92 -18.38 -12.68
CA PRO A 121 -5.38 -17.63 -13.79
C PRO A 121 -4.59 -16.43 -13.31
N GLU A 122 -3.47 -16.10 -13.95
CA GLU A 122 -2.66 -14.93 -13.55
C GLU A 122 -3.40 -13.60 -13.73
N THR A 123 -4.13 -13.48 -14.85
CA THR A 123 -4.90 -12.28 -15.19
C THR A 123 -6.31 -12.71 -15.60
N ALA A 124 -7.28 -11.81 -15.47
CA ALA A 124 -8.68 -12.07 -15.81
C ALA A 124 -8.76 -12.53 -17.28
N GLY A 125 -9.24 -13.76 -17.50
CA GLY A 125 -9.34 -14.37 -18.83
C GLY A 125 -8.01 -14.83 -19.46
N GLY A 126 -6.92 -14.86 -18.69
CA GLY A 126 -5.62 -15.37 -19.15
C GLY A 126 -5.60 -16.89 -19.37
N LYS A 127 -4.79 -17.35 -20.33
CA LYS A 127 -4.57 -18.78 -20.59
C LYS A 127 -3.61 -19.44 -19.60
N GLU A 128 -2.70 -18.65 -19.01
CA GLU A 128 -1.72 -19.14 -18.05
C GLU A 128 -2.31 -19.22 -16.65
N THR A 129 -2.24 -20.43 -16.08
CA THR A 129 -2.68 -20.74 -14.71
C THR A 129 -1.48 -21.09 -13.85
N TYR A 130 -1.49 -20.63 -12.61
CA TYR A 130 -0.48 -20.94 -11.61
C TYR A 130 -1.14 -21.56 -10.39
N ASP A 131 -0.42 -22.44 -9.71
CA ASP A 131 -0.85 -22.96 -8.44
C ASP A 131 -0.62 -21.90 -7.36
N ARG A 132 -1.69 -21.47 -6.72
CA ARG A 132 -1.69 -20.47 -5.64
C ARG A 132 -1.81 -21.20 -4.33
N LEU A 133 -0.73 -21.18 -3.55
CA LEU A 133 -0.62 -21.92 -2.30
C LEU A 133 -0.55 -20.95 -1.10
N PRO A 134 -1.68 -20.63 -0.45
CA PRO A 134 -1.68 -20.01 0.88
C PRO A 134 -0.99 -20.91 1.90
N ILE A 135 -0.12 -20.30 2.71
CA ILE A 135 0.46 -20.89 3.91
C ILE A 135 -0.07 -20.08 5.09
N ILE A 136 -0.87 -20.73 5.91
CA ILE A 136 -1.47 -20.15 7.11
C ILE A 136 -0.94 -20.91 8.30
N VAL A 137 -0.54 -20.19 9.34
CA VAL A 137 -0.14 -20.80 10.62
C VAL A 137 -1.18 -20.45 11.65
N SER A 138 -1.61 -21.46 12.39
CA SER A 138 -2.55 -21.33 13.49
C SER A 138 -1.85 -21.70 14.80
N TYR A 139 -2.21 -20.97 15.84
CA TYR A 139 -1.70 -21.07 17.20
C TYR A 139 -2.87 -20.74 18.15
N GLU A 140 -3.24 -21.66 19.03
CA GLU A 140 -4.48 -21.55 19.84
C GLU A 140 -5.70 -21.16 18.96
N GLU A 141 -6.33 -20.01 19.25
CA GLU A 141 -7.46 -19.44 18.50
C GLU A 141 -7.02 -18.40 17.46
N ASN A 142 -5.71 -18.18 17.32
CA ASN A 142 -5.13 -17.21 16.40
C ASN A 142 -4.66 -17.90 15.11
N GLU A 143 -4.85 -17.20 13.99
CA GLU A 143 -4.38 -17.65 12.68
C GLU A 143 -3.62 -16.50 12.03
N GLN A 144 -2.57 -16.76 11.27
CA GLN A 144 -1.84 -15.76 10.48
C GLN A 144 -1.55 -16.28 9.07
N LEU A 145 -1.97 -15.51 8.06
CA LEU A 145 -1.56 -15.77 6.68
C LEU A 145 -0.12 -15.28 6.50
N LEU A 146 0.81 -16.20 6.26
CA LEU A 146 2.23 -15.86 6.11
C LEU A 146 2.60 -15.48 4.67
N ASN A 147 2.02 -16.17 3.69
CA ASN A 147 2.32 -16.02 2.26
C ASN A 147 1.23 -16.74 1.42
N VAL A 148 1.00 -16.27 0.20
CA VAL A 148 0.32 -16.99 -0.88
C VAL A 148 1.26 -17.20 -2.07
N SER A 149 2.03 -18.30 -2.07
CA SER A 149 3.05 -18.54 -3.09
C SER A 149 2.46 -18.74 -4.49
N LYS A 150 3.08 -18.11 -5.51
CA LYS A 150 2.84 -18.41 -6.94
C LYS A 150 3.75 -19.56 -7.36
N LEU A 151 3.18 -20.71 -7.74
CA LEU A 151 3.94 -21.87 -8.18
C LEU A 151 3.61 -22.20 -9.66
N PRO A 152 4.60 -22.61 -10.47
CA PRO A 152 4.35 -23.03 -11.85
C PRO A 152 3.42 -24.25 -11.89
N ASN A 153 2.57 -24.31 -12.92
CA ASN A 153 1.65 -25.42 -13.12
C ASN A 153 2.43 -26.75 -13.23
N GLY A 154 2.03 -27.76 -12.44
CA GLY A 154 2.52 -29.14 -12.56
C GLY A 154 3.56 -29.63 -11.53
N THR A 155 4.12 -28.80 -10.66
CA THR A 155 5.20 -29.24 -9.73
C THR A 155 4.73 -29.80 -8.39
N GLY A 156 3.59 -29.34 -7.84
CA GLY A 156 3.07 -29.79 -6.53
C GLY A 156 1.84 -30.71 -6.63
N TYR A 157 0.86 -30.32 -7.43
CA TYR A 157 -0.46 -30.96 -7.51
C TYR A 157 -0.40 -32.47 -7.83
N CYS A 158 0.35 -32.88 -8.86
CA CYS A 158 0.39 -34.30 -9.29
C CYS A 158 1.04 -35.25 -8.28
N LYS A 159 2.01 -34.78 -7.48
CA LYS A 159 2.71 -35.62 -6.49
C LYS A 159 2.00 -35.60 -5.12
N ALA A 160 1.38 -34.48 -4.75
CA ALA A 160 0.70 -34.30 -3.47
C ALA A 160 -0.74 -34.88 -3.50
N GLN A 161 -1.51 -34.66 -4.57
CA GLN A 161 -2.92 -35.11 -4.68
C GLN A 161 -3.08 -36.64 -4.53
N LYS A 162 -2.11 -37.42 -4.98
CA LYS A 162 -2.12 -38.89 -4.88
C LYS A 162 -1.88 -39.41 -3.45
N LYS A 163 -1.24 -38.59 -2.61
CA LYS A 163 -0.89 -38.89 -1.22
C LYS A 163 -1.87 -38.25 -0.21
N LEU A 164 -2.52 -37.14 -0.60
CA LEU A 164 -3.47 -36.37 0.21
C LEU A 164 -4.90 -36.93 0.21
N LYS A 165 -5.34 -37.64 -0.85
CA LYS A 165 -6.67 -38.30 -0.88
C LYS A 165 -6.87 -39.34 0.23
N THR A 166 -5.80 -39.75 0.91
CA THR A 166 -5.79 -40.75 1.98
C THR A 166 -5.79 -40.13 3.38
N MET A 167 -5.67 -38.81 3.54
CA MET A 167 -5.62 -38.14 4.84
C MET A 167 -6.90 -37.35 5.12
N LYS A 168 -7.38 -37.37 6.36
CA LYS A 168 -8.54 -36.60 6.81
C LYS A 168 -8.09 -35.14 7.00
N VAL A 169 -8.27 -34.31 5.98
CA VAL A 169 -7.78 -32.93 5.93
C VAL A 169 -8.77 -31.97 6.60
N VAL A 170 -8.27 -31.12 7.50
CA VAL A 170 -9.00 -29.96 8.04
C VAL A 170 -8.76 -28.79 7.09
N ASN A 171 -9.60 -28.67 6.05
CA ASN A 171 -9.32 -27.79 4.89
C ASN A 171 -9.87 -26.36 5.01
N ASP A 172 -10.81 -26.11 5.93
CA ASP A 172 -11.59 -24.86 5.95
C ASP A 172 -10.73 -23.59 6.07
N VAL A 173 -9.61 -23.66 6.81
CA VAL A 173 -8.69 -22.53 7.00
C VAL A 173 -7.96 -22.19 5.71
N ALA A 174 -7.46 -23.20 5.00
CA ALA A 174 -6.71 -23.01 3.77
C ALA A 174 -7.65 -22.63 2.60
N GLU A 175 -8.87 -23.17 2.56
CA GLU A 175 -9.92 -22.77 1.62
C GLU A 175 -10.27 -21.27 1.75
N ARG A 176 -10.30 -20.72 2.98
CA ARG A 176 -10.44 -19.27 3.19
C ARG A 176 -9.30 -18.47 2.59
N GLY A 177 -8.06 -18.97 2.70
CA GLY A 177 -6.89 -18.38 2.05
C GLY A 177 -7.01 -18.37 0.53
N VAL A 178 -7.49 -19.47 -0.06
CA VAL A 178 -7.76 -19.59 -1.50
C VAL A 178 -8.86 -18.64 -1.96
N ALA A 179 -9.96 -18.53 -1.20
CA ALA A 179 -11.03 -17.59 -1.51
C ALA A 179 -10.54 -16.13 -1.46
N LEU A 180 -9.67 -15.80 -0.51
CA LEU A 180 -9.10 -14.46 -0.40
C LEU A 180 -8.22 -14.09 -1.61
N ILE A 181 -7.37 -15.00 -2.10
CA ILE A 181 -6.59 -14.71 -3.30
C ILE A 181 -7.50 -14.56 -4.53
N GLN A 182 -8.52 -15.41 -4.69
CA GLN A 182 -9.49 -15.28 -5.78
C GLN A 182 -10.20 -13.92 -5.80
N ASP A 183 -10.55 -13.42 -4.62
CA ASP A 183 -11.20 -12.12 -4.45
C ASP A 183 -10.36 -10.94 -4.96
N TYR A 184 -9.03 -11.07 -4.91
CA TYR A 184 -8.07 -9.97 -5.08
C TYR A 184 -7.14 -10.14 -6.27
N ILE A 185 -7.14 -11.29 -6.94
CA ILE A 185 -6.23 -11.59 -8.05
C ILE A 185 -6.35 -10.59 -9.21
N HIS A 186 -7.54 -10.01 -9.41
CA HIS A 186 -7.81 -9.04 -10.49
C HIS A 186 -8.05 -7.62 -9.99
N VAL A 187 -7.75 -7.32 -8.72
CA VAL A 187 -8.09 -6.04 -8.08
C VAL A 187 -6.85 -5.38 -7.49
N ILE A 188 -6.81 -4.05 -7.48
CA ILE A 188 -5.80 -3.18 -6.86
C ILE A 188 -4.40 -3.25 -7.49
N THR A 189 -3.78 -4.43 -7.61
CA THR A 189 -2.40 -4.60 -8.08
C THR A 189 -2.19 -5.84 -8.95
N LYS A 190 -1.36 -5.68 -9.98
CA LYS A 190 -0.84 -6.77 -10.82
C LYS A 190 0.48 -7.33 -10.30
N ASP A 191 1.22 -6.52 -9.56
CA ASP A 191 2.51 -6.89 -8.98
C ASP A 191 2.34 -7.94 -7.87
N GLU A 192 3.08 -9.05 -7.98
CA GLU A 192 2.98 -10.20 -7.07
C GLU A 192 3.43 -9.89 -5.65
N GLU A 193 4.53 -9.16 -5.50
CA GLU A 193 5.08 -8.83 -4.18
C GLU A 193 4.12 -7.91 -3.42
N GLN A 194 3.63 -6.86 -4.08
CA GLN A 194 2.61 -5.98 -3.53
C GLN A 194 1.30 -6.70 -3.24
N ARG A 195 0.97 -7.74 -4.00
CA ARG A 195 -0.21 -8.57 -3.74
C ARG A 195 -0.04 -9.37 -2.45
N GLN A 196 1.16 -9.90 -2.16
CA GLN A 196 1.39 -10.60 -0.90
C GLN A 196 1.10 -9.71 0.30
N PHE A 197 1.65 -8.50 0.31
CA PHE A 197 1.41 -7.55 1.40
C PHE A 197 -0.08 -7.18 1.49
N LEU A 198 -0.73 -6.93 0.35
CA LEU A 198 -2.16 -6.63 0.31
C LEU A 198 -3.02 -7.73 0.93
N LEU A 199 -2.79 -9.00 0.56
CA LEU A 199 -3.61 -10.13 1.03
C LEU A 199 -3.51 -10.28 2.55
N GLN A 200 -2.32 -10.12 3.12
CA GLN A 200 -2.12 -10.23 4.55
C GLN A 200 -2.76 -9.07 5.30
N VAL A 201 -2.60 -7.85 4.80
CA VAL A 201 -3.24 -6.66 5.38
C VAL A 201 -4.76 -6.77 5.38
N VAL A 202 -5.33 -7.27 4.29
CA VAL A 202 -6.78 -7.51 4.19
C VAL A 202 -7.21 -8.63 5.12
N SER A 203 -6.46 -9.73 5.19
CA SER A 203 -6.75 -10.85 6.09
C SER A 203 -6.83 -10.38 7.55
N ASP A 204 -5.84 -9.62 8.01
CA ASP A 204 -5.84 -9.11 9.38
C ASP A 204 -6.91 -8.05 9.61
N HIS A 205 -7.15 -7.17 8.64
CA HIS A 205 -8.25 -6.22 8.74
C HIS A 205 -9.62 -6.93 8.75
N ARG A 206 -9.76 -8.12 8.15
CA ARG A 206 -10.96 -8.96 8.23
C ARG A 206 -11.23 -9.51 9.62
N LYS A 207 -10.19 -9.82 10.39
CA LYS A 207 -10.31 -10.23 11.80
C LYS A 207 -10.73 -9.06 12.68
N ASN A 208 -10.10 -7.89 12.49
CA ASN A 208 -10.36 -6.72 13.33
C ASN A 208 -11.70 -6.04 13.03
N PHE A 209 -12.16 -6.12 11.78
CA PHE A 209 -13.44 -5.54 11.35
C PHE A 209 -14.29 -6.62 10.67
N PRO A 210 -14.98 -7.50 11.42
CA PRO A 210 -15.65 -8.66 10.85
C PRO A 210 -16.81 -8.27 9.93
N ASN A 211 -17.60 -7.27 10.32
CA ASN A 211 -18.77 -6.80 9.57
C ASN A 211 -18.80 -5.26 9.45
N SER A 212 -19.72 -4.75 8.63
CA SER A 212 -19.89 -3.32 8.35
C SER A 212 -20.90 -2.62 9.28
N LEU A 213 -21.38 -3.30 10.33
CA LEU A 213 -22.35 -2.69 11.24
C LEU A 213 -21.69 -1.53 11.99
N LYS A 214 -22.39 -0.39 12.08
CA LYS A 214 -21.90 0.82 12.76
C LYS A 214 -21.32 0.52 14.15
N ARG A 215 -22.03 -0.29 14.94
CA ARG A 215 -21.58 -0.72 16.29
C ARG A 215 -20.23 -1.42 16.26
N SER A 216 -20.06 -2.39 15.36
CA SER A 216 -18.86 -3.21 15.26
C SER A 216 -17.67 -2.41 14.74
N VAL A 217 -17.90 -1.48 13.80
CA VAL A 217 -16.85 -0.57 13.32
C VAL A 217 -16.38 0.37 14.43
N ILE A 218 -17.30 0.94 15.21
CA ILE A 218 -16.95 1.82 16.34
C ILE A 218 -16.17 1.06 17.40
N GLU A 219 -16.61 -0.15 17.75
CA GLU A 219 -15.92 -1.00 18.73
C GLU A 219 -14.50 -1.36 18.29
N ALA A 220 -14.33 -1.75 17.02
CA ALA A 220 -13.02 -2.05 16.45
C ALA A 220 -12.10 -0.82 16.39
N LEU A 221 -12.63 0.37 16.09
CA LEU A 221 -11.86 1.62 16.13
C LEU A 221 -11.37 1.93 17.54
N LYS A 222 -12.26 1.86 18.54
CA LYS A 222 -11.89 2.06 19.95
C LYS A 222 -10.82 1.07 20.42
N LYS A 223 -10.90 -0.20 20.02
CA LYS A 223 -9.89 -1.21 20.35
C LYS A 223 -8.51 -0.87 19.79
N ASN A 224 -8.45 -0.25 18.60
CA ASN A 224 -7.18 0.18 18.01
C ASN A 224 -6.62 1.45 18.68
N ASP A 225 -7.49 2.36 19.13
CA ASP A 225 -7.09 3.58 19.83
C ASP A 225 -6.56 3.30 21.26
N LEU A 226 -7.05 2.24 21.92
CA LEU A 226 -6.57 1.78 23.23
C LEU A 226 -5.20 1.07 23.18
N CYS A 227 -4.69 0.76 21.99
CA CYS A 227 -3.46 0.01 21.78
C CYS A 227 -2.29 0.90 21.31
N CYS A 228 -2.46 2.23 21.36
CA CYS A 228 -1.47 3.25 21.03
C CYS A 228 -1.05 4.04 22.27
#